data_AF-A0A6P2DHM9-F1
#
_entry.id   AF-A0A6P2DHM9-F1
#
_cell.length_a   1.000
_cell.length_b   1.000
_cell.length_c   1.000
_cell.angle_alpha   90.00
_cell.angle_beta   90.00
_cell.angle_gamma   90.00
#
_symmetry.space_group_name_H-M   'P 1'
#
loop_
_entity.id
_entity.type
_entity.pdbx_description
1 polymer ?
#
loop_
_entity_poly.entity_id
_entity_poly.type
_entity_poly.pdbx_seq_one_letter_code
_entity_poly.pdbx_strand_id
1 'polypeptide(L)'
;MKPDDPNLARTLAGLGESLLVARKFPEAETVLRECLTIREKKLPDDWRTFQTKSLLGAVAVGRKQFEAAAPLLVGGYEGLRARADKIPGSQKALLPDAVDRLIELYTATNQPTELARWRTERAKYPTGAPPPRPVR
;
A
#
# COMPACT_ATOMS: atom_id res chain seq x y z
N MET A 1 21.42 14.20 -5.08
CA MET A 1 21.17 12.86 -4.47
C MET A 1 21.71 11.81 -5.43
N LYS A 2 22.31 10.73 -4.92
CA LYS A 2 22.72 9.61 -5.81
C LYS A 2 21.47 8.83 -6.24
N PRO A 3 21.42 8.25 -7.46
CA PRO A 3 20.23 7.55 -7.96
C PRO A 3 19.76 6.38 -7.07
N ASP A 4 20.67 5.77 -6.32
CA ASP A 4 20.39 4.62 -5.45
C ASP A 4 20.27 4.98 -3.95
N ASP A 5 20.02 6.25 -3.61
CA ASP A 5 19.97 6.74 -2.24
C ASP A 5 18.62 6.37 -1.55
N PRO A 6 18.61 5.67 -0.40
CA PRO A 6 17.38 5.41 0.36
C PRO A 6 16.59 6.67 0.73
N ASN A 7 17.24 7.83 0.86
CA ASN A 7 16.56 9.10 1.09
C ASN A 7 15.78 9.58 -0.15
N LEU A 8 16.31 9.33 -1.36
CA LEU A 8 15.59 9.59 -2.60
C LEU A 8 14.33 8.72 -2.66
N ALA A 9 14.45 7.42 -2.35
CA ALA A 9 13.30 6.51 -2.31
C ALA A 9 12.24 6.91 -1.27
N ARG A 10 12.63 7.54 -0.16
CA ARG A 10 11.67 8.09 0.82
C ARG A 10 10.90 9.27 0.25
N THR A 11 11.60 10.21 -0.38
CA THR A 11 10.98 11.40 -1.02
C THR A 11 10.05 11.00 -2.16
N LEU A 12 10.48 10.08 -3.03
CA LEU A 12 9.68 9.55 -4.14
C LEU A 12 8.40 8.85 -3.66
N ALA A 13 8.47 8.12 -2.53
CA ALA A 13 7.28 7.47 -1.99
C ALA A 13 6.23 8.49 -1.51
N GLY A 14 6.64 9.53 -0.78
CA GLY A 14 5.72 10.59 -0.33
C GLY A 14 5.12 11.38 -1.50
N LEU A 15 5.92 11.68 -2.52
CA LEU A 15 5.43 12.31 -3.75
C LEU A 15 4.45 11.39 -4.49
N GLY A 16 4.79 10.11 -4.65
CA GLY A 16 3.95 9.12 -5.31
C GLY A 16 2.60 8.93 -4.63
N GLU A 17 2.58 8.90 -3.30
CA GLU A 17 1.35 8.86 -2.51
C GLU A 17 0.51 10.13 -2.71
N SER A 18 1.14 11.31 -2.67
CA SER A 18 0.45 12.59 -2.92
C SER A 18 -0.16 12.65 -4.32
N LEU A 19 0.56 12.16 -5.33
CA LEU A 19 0.09 12.09 -6.72
C LEU A 19 -1.05 11.09 -6.88
N LEU A 20 -0.99 9.94 -6.20
CA LEU A 20 -2.06 8.94 -6.17
C LEU A 20 -3.34 9.55 -5.59
N VAL A 21 -3.26 10.25 -4.46
CA VAL A 21 -4.40 10.97 -3.85
C VAL A 21 -4.96 12.04 -4.80
N ALA A 22 -4.08 12.76 -5.49
CA ALA A 22 -4.47 13.74 -6.51
C ALA A 22 -4.98 13.10 -7.82
N ARG A 23 -5.07 11.76 -7.89
CA ARG A 23 -5.47 10.97 -9.08
C ARG A 23 -4.60 11.22 -10.33
N LYS A 24 -3.38 11.71 -10.13
CA LYS A 24 -2.36 11.89 -11.17
C LYS A 24 -1.62 10.57 -11.39
N PHE A 25 -2.35 9.59 -11.91
CA PHE A 25 -1.89 8.21 -11.98
C PHE A 25 -0.61 8.01 -12.82
N PRO A 26 -0.45 8.62 -14.02
CA PRO A 26 0.78 8.48 -14.80
C PRO A 26 2.02 9.00 -14.08
N GLU A 27 1.90 10.14 -13.41
CA GLU A 27 2.99 10.75 -12.64
C GLU A 27 3.29 9.91 -11.40
N ALA A 28 2.25 9.46 -10.68
CA ALA A 28 2.40 8.58 -9.52
C ALA A 28 3.12 7.27 -9.88
N GLU A 29 2.75 6.64 -10.99
CA GLU A 29 3.37 5.40 -11.47
C GLU A 29 4.86 5.58 -11.74
N THR A 30 5.22 6.69 -12.38
CA THR A 30 6.61 7.01 -12.74
C THR A 30 7.48 7.10 -11.48
N VAL A 31 7.07 7.93 -10.52
CA VAL A 31 7.87 8.14 -9.30
C VAL A 31 7.87 6.92 -8.38
N LEU A 32 6.77 6.17 -8.32
CA LEU A 32 6.69 4.96 -7.49
C LEU A 32 7.46 3.79 -8.09
N ARG A 33 7.60 3.69 -9.42
CA ARG A 33 8.47 2.69 -10.07
C ARG A 33 9.95 2.96 -9.81
N GLU A 34 10.37 4.22 -9.87
CA GLU A 34 11.73 4.61 -9.50
C GLU A 34 11.99 4.31 -8.02
N CYS A 35 11.06 4.68 -7.14
CA CYS A 35 11.10 4.33 -5.73
C CYS A 35 11.26 2.81 -5.51
N LEU A 36 10.47 2.01 -6.21
CA LEU A 36 10.50 0.55 -6.08
C LEU A 36 11.85 -0.02 -6.53
N THR A 37 12.38 0.45 -7.66
CA THR A 37 13.70 0.03 -8.17
C THR A 37 14.80 0.23 -7.12
N ILE A 38 14.83 1.41 -6.48
CA ILE A 38 15.83 1.71 -5.43
C ILE A 38 15.61 0.79 -4.22
N ARG A 39 14.36 0.61 -3.79
CA ARG A 39 14.00 -0.19 -2.62
C ARG A 39 14.27 -1.67 -2.83
N GLU A 40 14.00 -2.23 -4.00
CA GLU A 40 14.32 -3.63 -4.31
C GLU A 40 15.83 -3.88 -4.32
N LYS A 41 16.63 -2.91 -4.77
CA LYS A 41 18.10 -3.02 -4.76
C LYS A 41 18.71 -2.90 -3.37
N LYS A 42 18.17 -2.03 -2.52
CA LYS A 42 18.80 -1.65 -1.22
C LYS A 42 18.13 -2.26 -0.02
N LEU A 43 16.84 -2.52 -0.10
CA LEU A 43 15.95 -2.87 1.00
C LEU A 43 14.90 -3.94 0.55
N PRO A 44 15.30 -5.03 -0.14
CA PRO A 44 14.34 -5.98 -0.72
C PRO A 44 13.41 -6.62 0.32
N ASP A 45 13.89 -6.81 1.55
CA ASP A 45 13.15 -7.40 2.67
C ASP A 45 12.51 -6.34 3.61
N ASP A 46 12.45 -5.08 3.22
CA ASP A 46 11.90 -4.02 4.06
C ASP A 46 10.40 -3.80 3.81
N TRP A 47 9.63 -3.54 4.86
CA TRP A 47 8.19 -3.26 4.75
C TRP A 47 7.89 -2.08 3.81
N ARG A 48 8.81 -1.11 3.69
CA ARG A 48 8.71 0.02 2.75
C ARG A 48 8.65 -0.43 1.29
N THR A 49 9.35 -1.49 0.94
CA THR A 49 9.34 -2.04 -0.43
C THR A 49 7.94 -2.56 -0.77
N PHE A 50 7.30 -3.26 0.16
CA PHE A 50 5.94 -3.78 -0.02
C PHE A 50 4.86 -2.69 0.06
N GLN A 51 5.08 -1.65 0.86
CA GLN A 51 4.26 -0.43 0.82
C GLN A 51 4.25 0.17 -0.59
N THR A 52 5.43 0.33 -1.23
CA THR A 52 5.51 0.86 -2.60
C THR A 52 4.77 -0.02 -3.60
N LYS A 53 4.85 -1.35 -3.47
CA LYS A 53 4.08 -2.30 -4.31
C LYS A 53 2.57 -2.09 -4.14
N SER A 54 2.09 -1.94 -2.91
CA SER A 54 0.68 -1.62 -2.64
C SER A 54 0.24 -0.29 -3.27
N LEU A 55 1.08 0.76 -3.20
CA LEU A 55 0.78 2.05 -3.85
C LEU A 55 0.74 1.94 -5.38
N LEU A 56 1.69 1.23 -6.00
CA LEU A 56 1.67 0.97 -7.45
C LEU A 56 0.42 0.17 -7.88
N GLY A 57 0.00 -0.79 -7.06
CA GLY A 57 -1.25 -1.52 -7.27
C GLY A 57 -2.46 -0.59 -7.27
N ALA A 58 -2.54 0.35 -6.32
CA ALA A 58 -3.62 1.35 -6.28
C ALA A 58 -3.59 2.30 -7.49
N VAL A 59 -2.39 2.70 -7.94
CA VAL A 59 -2.24 3.46 -9.19
C VAL A 59 -2.80 2.67 -10.38
N ALA A 60 -2.47 1.38 -10.49
CA ALA A 60 -2.97 0.51 -11.54
C ALA A 60 -4.51 0.35 -11.48
N VAL A 61 -5.12 0.24 -10.30
CA VAL A 61 -6.58 0.27 -10.13
C VAL A 61 -7.17 1.58 -10.66
N GLY A 62 -6.58 2.72 -10.29
CA GLY A 62 -7.02 4.03 -10.77
C GLY A 62 -6.93 4.20 -12.29
N ARG A 63 -5.97 3.51 -12.93
CA ARG A 63 -5.83 3.41 -14.40
C ARG A 63 -6.72 2.33 -15.03
N LYS A 64 -7.52 1.61 -14.25
CA LYS A 64 -8.32 0.44 -14.66
C LYS A 64 -7.50 -0.73 -15.22
N GLN A 65 -6.24 -0.83 -14.82
CA GLN A 65 -5.32 -1.90 -15.19
C GLN A 65 -5.37 -3.03 -14.14
N PHE A 66 -6.53 -3.68 -14.05
CA PHE A 66 -6.84 -4.58 -12.94
C PHE A 66 -5.94 -5.84 -12.91
N GLU A 67 -5.58 -6.38 -14.07
CA GLU A 67 -4.68 -7.55 -14.17
C GLU A 67 -3.29 -7.25 -13.61
N ALA A 68 -2.75 -6.06 -13.87
CA ALA A 68 -1.47 -5.63 -13.32
C ALA A 68 -1.58 -5.24 -11.84
N ALA A 69 -2.74 -4.73 -11.41
CA ALA A 69 -2.97 -4.31 -10.03
C ALA A 69 -3.00 -5.48 -9.03
N ALA A 70 -3.63 -6.60 -9.40
CA ALA A 70 -3.83 -7.75 -8.51
C ALA A 70 -2.53 -8.27 -7.87
N PRO A 71 -1.49 -8.67 -8.63
CA PRO A 71 -0.25 -9.18 -8.03
C PRO A 71 0.50 -8.13 -7.20
N LEU A 72 0.41 -6.85 -7.58
CA LEU A 72 1.04 -5.75 -6.84
C LEU A 72 0.37 -5.52 -5.49
N LEU A 73 -0.97 -5.52 -5.45
CA LEU A 73 -1.73 -5.32 -4.22
C LEU A 73 -1.61 -6.52 -3.28
N VAL A 74 -1.74 -7.75 -3.80
CA VAL A 74 -1.63 -8.96 -2.98
C VAL A 74 -0.21 -9.09 -2.41
N GLY A 75 0.82 -8.99 -3.25
CA GLY A 75 2.21 -9.07 -2.79
C GLY A 75 2.58 -7.91 -1.86
N GLY A 76 2.03 -6.71 -2.09
CA GLY A 76 2.21 -5.57 -1.20
C GLY A 76 1.61 -5.82 0.19
N TYR A 77 0.37 -6.32 0.27
CA TYR A 77 -0.27 -6.65 1.54
C TYR A 77 0.45 -7.79 2.28
N GLU A 78 0.73 -8.90 1.59
CA GLU A 78 1.36 -10.07 2.21
C GLU A 78 2.74 -9.72 2.77
N GLY A 79 3.52 -8.93 2.02
CA GLY A 79 4.83 -8.50 2.48
C GLY A 79 4.78 -7.50 3.64
N LEU A 80 3.78 -6.62 3.69
CA LEU A 80 3.52 -5.77 4.85
C LEU A 80 3.12 -6.60 6.07
N ARG A 81 2.21 -7.57 5.89
CA ARG A 81 1.74 -8.46 6.96
C ARG A 81 2.87 -9.29 7.53
N ALA A 82 3.71 -9.89 6.69
CA ALA A 82 4.87 -10.67 7.12
C ALA A 82 5.90 -9.86 7.90
N ARG A 83 5.89 -8.53 7.76
CA ARG A 83 6.80 -7.60 8.44
C ARG A 83 6.06 -6.68 9.40
N ALA A 84 4.85 -7.05 9.82
CA ALA A 84 4.02 -6.22 10.67
C ALA A 84 4.76 -5.77 11.93
N ASP A 85 5.58 -6.63 12.54
CA ASP A 85 6.35 -6.31 13.75
C ASP A 85 7.46 -5.26 13.52
N LYS A 86 7.95 -5.13 12.28
CA LYS A 86 8.96 -4.14 11.88
C LYS A 86 8.34 -2.79 11.48
N ILE A 87 7.01 -2.72 11.34
CA ILE A 87 6.30 -1.49 11.00
C ILE A 87 6.13 -0.63 12.27
N PRO A 88 6.60 0.63 12.27
CA PRO A 88 6.40 1.54 13.40
C PRO A 88 4.91 1.73 13.72
N GLY A 89 4.57 1.95 14.99
CA GLY A 89 3.18 2.14 15.44
C GLY A 89 2.40 3.19 14.64
N SER A 90 3.04 4.31 14.31
CA SER A 90 2.47 5.39 13.49
C SER A 90 2.15 4.99 12.05
N GLN A 91 2.71 3.88 11.56
CA GLN A 91 2.51 3.36 10.21
C GLN A 91 1.73 2.04 10.19
N LYS A 92 1.16 1.60 11.32
CA LYS A 92 0.34 0.38 11.37
C LYS A 92 -0.92 0.47 10.50
N ALA A 93 -1.40 1.68 10.21
CA ALA A 93 -2.51 1.93 9.29
C ALA A 93 -2.23 1.44 7.85
N LEU A 94 -0.97 1.23 7.46
CA LEU A 94 -0.64 0.70 6.14
C LEU A 94 -1.22 -0.69 5.87
N LEU A 95 -1.44 -1.50 6.92
CA LEU A 95 -2.05 -2.82 6.78
C LEU A 95 -3.53 -2.73 6.38
N PRO A 96 -4.43 -2.04 7.12
CA PRO A 96 -5.80 -1.84 6.67
C PRO A 96 -5.87 -1.10 5.33
N ASP A 97 -5.04 -0.09 5.08
CA ASP A 97 -5.04 0.64 3.80
C ASP A 97 -4.71 -0.27 2.61
N ALA A 98 -3.77 -1.20 2.77
CA ALA A 98 -3.43 -2.17 1.74
C ALA A 98 -4.59 -3.15 1.47
N VAL A 99 -5.33 -3.55 2.50
CA VAL A 99 -6.53 -4.38 2.35
C VAL A 99 -7.67 -3.60 1.69
N ASP A 100 -7.85 -2.32 2.03
CA ASP A 100 -8.89 -1.47 1.43
C ASP A 100 -8.67 -1.30 -0.08
N ARG A 101 -7.40 -1.20 -0.53
CA ARG A 101 -7.06 -1.20 -1.96
C ARG A 101 -7.41 -2.53 -2.66
N LEU A 102 -7.23 -3.66 -1.99
CA LEU A 102 -7.63 -4.98 -2.52
C LEU A 102 -9.15 -5.07 -2.64
N ILE A 103 -9.88 -4.58 -1.63
CA ILE A 103 -11.35 -4.48 -1.67
C ILE A 103 -11.80 -3.62 -2.85
N GLU A 104 -11.16 -2.47 -3.09
CA GLU A 104 -11.45 -1.61 -4.22
C GLU A 104 -11.26 -2.34 -5.56
N LEU A 105 -10.11 -3.01 -5.75
CA LEU A 105 -9.84 -3.82 -6.93
C LEU A 105 -10.94 -4.86 -7.17
N TYR A 106 -11.22 -5.71 -6.18
CA TYR A 106 -12.15 -6.81 -6.37
C TYR A 106 -13.61 -6.37 -6.46
N THR A 107 -13.94 -5.20 -5.90
CA THR A 107 -15.21 -4.52 -6.16
C THR A 107 -15.29 -4.06 -7.62
N ALA A 108 -14.24 -3.41 -8.14
CA ALA A 108 -14.20 -2.92 -9.52
C ALA A 108 -14.23 -4.05 -10.57
N THR A 109 -13.68 -5.22 -10.24
CA THR A 109 -13.68 -6.39 -11.13
C THR A 109 -14.87 -7.35 -10.91
N ASN A 110 -15.79 -7.03 -10.01
CA ASN A 110 -16.95 -7.86 -9.66
C ASN A 110 -16.59 -9.31 -9.29
N GLN A 111 -15.58 -9.49 -8.42
CA GLN A 111 -15.11 -10.80 -7.96
C GLN A 111 -15.58 -11.04 -6.50
N PRO A 112 -16.81 -11.56 -6.29
CA PRO A 112 -17.43 -11.62 -4.96
C PRO A 112 -16.68 -12.51 -3.97
N THR A 113 -16.06 -13.60 -4.44
CA THR A 113 -15.29 -14.53 -3.59
C THR A 113 -14.07 -13.85 -2.99
N GLU A 114 -13.27 -13.18 -3.82
CA GLU A 114 -12.10 -12.42 -3.36
C GLU A 114 -12.55 -11.22 -2.50
N LEU A 115 -13.59 -10.51 -2.91
CA LEU A 115 -14.13 -9.40 -2.11
C LEU A 115 -14.53 -9.84 -0.69
N ALA A 116 -15.20 -10.99 -0.54
CA ALA A 116 -15.54 -11.53 0.77
C ALA A 116 -14.30 -11.85 1.60
N ARG A 117 -13.29 -12.50 1.00
CA ARG A 117 -12.01 -12.80 1.64
C ARG A 117 -11.34 -11.54 2.18
N TRP A 118 -11.20 -10.50 1.36
CA TRP A 118 -10.51 -9.27 1.75
C TRP A 118 -11.32 -8.44 2.76
N ARG A 119 -12.66 -8.48 2.73
CA ARG A 119 -13.50 -7.90 3.79
C ARG A 119 -13.31 -8.59 5.14
N THR A 120 -13.22 -9.91 5.17
CA THR A 120 -12.89 -10.65 6.39
C THR A 120 -11.50 -10.30 6.90
N GLU A 121 -10.51 -10.14 6.02
CA GLU A 121 -9.18 -9.69 6.41
C GLU A 121 -9.21 -8.27 6.98
N ARG A 122 -9.98 -7.36 6.38
CA ARG A 122 -10.11 -5.96 6.83
C ARG A 122 -10.67 -5.84 8.24
N ALA A 123 -11.56 -6.76 8.64
CA ALA A 123 -12.16 -6.81 9.96
C ALA A 123 -11.13 -7.09 11.08
N LYS A 124 -9.94 -7.62 10.76
CA LYS A 124 -8.86 -7.85 11.72
C LYS A 124 -8.13 -6.57 12.14
N TYR A 125 -8.38 -5.45 11.45
CA TYR A 125 -7.76 -4.16 11.70
C TYR A 125 -8.81 -3.12 12.12
N PRO A 126 -9.46 -3.27 13.29
CA PRO A 126 -10.41 -2.28 13.76
C PRO A 126 -9.69 -0.94 13.98
N THR A 127 -10.23 0.13 13.41
CA THR A 127 -9.75 1.49 13.69
C THR A 127 -10.05 1.78 15.16
N GLY A 128 -9.02 1.92 15.99
CA GLY A 128 -9.20 2.22 17.40
C GLY A 128 -9.78 3.62 17.60
N ALA A 129 -11.07 3.71 17.94
CA ALA A 129 -11.51 4.79 18.82
C ALA A 129 -10.98 4.44 20.23
N PRO A 130 -10.32 5.37 20.95
CA PRO A 130 -10.05 5.14 22.36
C PRO A 130 -11.39 4.89 23.09
N PRO A 131 -11.46 3.97 24.07
CA PRO A 131 -12.66 3.85 24.89
C PRO A 131 -12.97 5.21 25.53
N PRO A 132 -14.25 5.62 25.64
CA PRO A 132 -14.60 6.86 26.32
C PRO A 132 -14.00 6.82 27.73
N ARG A 133 -13.21 7.84 28.09
CA ARG A 133 -12.64 7.92 29.44
C ARG A 133 -13.81 7.90 30.44
N PRO A 134 -13.77 7.08 31.50
CA PRO A 134 -14.77 7.16 32.54
C PRO A 134 -14.69 8.56 33.14
N VAL A 135 -15.81 9.28 33.09
CA VAL A 135 -16.00 10.54 33.80
C VAL A 135 -15.90 10.20 35.29
N ARG A 136 -14.84 10.67 35.94
CA ARG A 136 -14.71 10.67 37.39
C ARG A 136 -15.14 12.03 37.91
#